data_AF-A0A377UYI1-F1
#
_entry.id   AF-A0A377UYI1-F1
#
_cell.length_a   1.000
_cell.length_b   1.000
_cell.length_c   1.000
_cell.angle_alpha   90.00
_cell.angle_beta   90.00
_cell.angle_gamma   90.00
#
_symmetry.space_group_name_H-M   'P 1'
#
loop_
_entity.id
_entity.type
_entity.pdbx_description
1 polymer ?
#
loop_
_entity_poly.entity_id
_entity_poly.type
_entity_poly.pdbx_seq_one_letter_code
_entity_poly.pdbx_strand_id
1 'polypeptide(L)'
;MDGKPQDAVNPLSYAILESCGRLRSTQPNLSVRYHAGMSNDFLDACVQVIRCGFGMPAFNNDEIVIPEFIKLGIEPQDAYDYAAIGCIETAVGGKWGYRCTGMSFINFARVMLATLEGGRDATSGQVFLPQEHALSKGNFANFDQVLADWDRQIRYYTRKSIEIEYVVDTMLEENVHDILCSALVDDCIERAKSIKQGGAKYDWVSGLQGGYRQPRQQPRGGEKTGLRSGRHRPAGAGEGAGGRFRRSDPRAAAPAV
;
A
#
# COMPACT_ATOMS: atom_id res chain seq x y z
N MET A 1 -6.02 22.07 20.33
CA MET A 1 -5.99 21.93 21.81
C MET A 1 -7.40 21.59 22.30
N ASP A 2 -7.52 20.82 23.39
CA ASP A 2 -8.81 20.36 23.96
C ASP A 2 -9.70 19.53 23.02
N GLY A 3 -9.08 18.75 22.12
CA GLY A 3 -9.81 17.90 21.17
C GLY A 3 -10.54 18.64 20.05
N LYS A 4 -10.40 19.97 19.96
CA LYS A 4 -10.93 20.79 18.86
C LYS A 4 -9.84 21.10 17.84
N PRO A 5 -10.12 20.94 16.53
CA PRO A 5 -9.20 21.35 15.48
C PRO A 5 -9.05 22.87 15.51
N GLN A 6 -7.80 23.33 15.48
CA GLN A 6 -7.43 24.74 15.45
C GLN A 6 -6.28 24.89 14.46
N ASP A 7 -6.16 26.09 13.88
CA ASP A 7 -5.05 26.41 13.00
C ASP A 7 -3.70 26.23 13.74
N ALA A 8 -2.76 25.55 13.09
CA ALA A 8 -1.46 25.22 13.66
C ALA A 8 -0.32 26.12 13.12
N VAL A 9 -0.65 27.11 12.30
CA VAL A 9 0.32 28.06 11.75
C VAL A 9 0.97 28.83 12.88
N ASN A 10 2.31 28.87 12.87
CA ASN A 10 3.10 29.55 13.88
C ASN A 10 4.37 30.16 13.24
N PRO A 11 5.17 30.95 13.96
CA PRO A 11 6.36 31.60 13.39
C PRO A 11 7.37 30.63 12.77
N LEU A 12 7.48 29.39 13.26
CA LEU A 12 8.35 28.36 12.68
C LEU A 12 7.84 27.93 11.30
N SER A 13 6.53 27.88 11.07
CA SER A 13 5.93 27.59 9.76
C SER A 13 6.41 28.57 8.69
N TYR A 14 6.44 29.87 9.01
CA TYR A 14 6.96 30.91 8.12
C TYR A 14 8.48 30.77 7.89
N ALA A 15 9.25 30.50 8.94
CA ALA A 15 10.70 30.31 8.84
C ALA A 15 11.07 29.11 7.95
N ILE A 16 10.31 28.02 8.03
CA ILE A 16 10.48 26.84 7.17
C ILE A 16 10.18 27.20 5.70
N LEU A 17 9.04 27.86 5.43
CA LEU A 17 8.68 28.31 4.08
C LEU A 17 9.75 29.20 3.47
N GLU A 18 10.22 30.19 4.22
CA GLU A 18 11.27 31.12 3.79
C GLU A 18 12.59 30.39 3.51
N SER A 19 12.98 29.45 4.38
CA SER A 19 14.20 28.66 4.22
C SER A 19 14.14 27.80 2.95
N CYS A 20 13.02 27.11 2.72
CA CYS A 20 12.81 26.32 1.51
C CYS A 20 12.84 27.21 0.25
N GLY A 21 12.16 28.36 0.28
CA GLY A 21 12.14 29.31 -0.83
C GLY A 21 13.53 29.87 -1.18
N ARG A 22 14.36 30.12 -0.17
CA ARG A 22 15.75 30.61 -0.34
C ARG A 22 16.69 29.53 -0.85
N LEU A 23 16.60 28.32 -0.30
CA LEU A 23 17.48 27.21 -0.67
C LEU A 23 17.16 26.68 -2.07
N ARG A 24 15.90 26.77 -2.52
CA ARG A 24 15.40 26.19 -3.79
C ARG A 24 15.81 24.72 -3.96
N SER A 25 15.97 24.02 -2.84
CA SER A 25 16.29 22.60 -2.82
C SER A 25 15.02 21.80 -3.11
N THR A 26 15.14 20.75 -3.90
CA THR A 26 14.03 19.82 -4.18
C THR A 26 13.74 18.87 -3.01
N GLN A 27 14.60 18.87 -1.99
CA GLN A 27 14.47 18.05 -0.77
C GLN A 27 14.75 18.90 0.49
N PRO A 28 13.98 18.72 1.58
CA PRO A 28 12.83 17.81 1.72
C PRO A 28 11.61 18.26 0.90
N ASN A 29 10.72 17.34 0.55
CA ASN A 29 9.45 17.67 -0.10
C ASN A 29 8.56 18.46 0.88
N LEU A 30 8.32 19.73 0.59
CA LEU A 30 7.53 20.61 1.45
C LEU A 30 6.04 20.46 1.12
N SER A 31 5.28 20.05 2.14
CA SER A 31 3.82 20.03 2.10
C SER A 31 3.24 21.02 3.10
N VAL A 32 2.10 21.60 2.73
CA VAL A 32 1.30 22.50 3.55
C VAL A 32 -0.10 21.91 3.66
N ARG A 33 -0.56 21.79 4.90
CA ARG A 33 -1.95 21.43 5.19
C ARG A 33 -2.83 22.66 5.03
N TYR A 34 -3.90 22.53 4.25
CA TYR A 34 -4.84 23.59 3.94
C TYR A 34 -6.18 23.29 4.61
N HIS A 35 -6.72 24.31 5.27
CA HIS A 35 -8.11 24.33 5.73
C HIS A 35 -8.70 25.73 5.50
N ALA A 36 -10.02 25.82 5.44
CA ALA A 36 -10.76 27.04 5.14
C ALA A 36 -10.58 28.16 6.18
N GLY A 37 -10.16 27.81 7.41
CA GLY A 37 -9.90 28.78 8.49
C GLY A 37 -8.46 29.32 8.50
N MET A 38 -7.62 28.94 7.56
CA MET A 38 -6.20 29.32 7.53
C MET A 38 -6.04 30.81 7.18
N SER A 39 -5.03 31.46 7.76
CA SER A 39 -4.75 32.88 7.48
C SER A 39 -4.39 33.13 6.02
N ASN A 40 -4.97 34.18 5.44
CA ASN A 40 -4.61 34.67 4.10
C ASN A 40 -3.13 35.07 4.02
N ASP A 41 -2.56 35.62 5.10
CA ASP A 41 -1.14 36.00 5.15
C ASP A 41 -0.21 34.80 4.95
N PHE A 42 -0.60 33.64 5.50
CA PHE A 42 0.16 32.40 5.35
C PHE A 42 -0.01 31.80 3.94
N LEU A 43 -1.21 31.89 3.37
CA LEU A 43 -1.47 31.52 1.98
C LEU A 43 -0.62 32.36 1.02
N ASP A 44 -0.56 33.67 1.23
CA ASP A 44 0.27 34.57 0.43
C ASP A 44 1.75 34.23 0.55
N ALA A 45 2.24 33.89 1.75
CA ALA A 45 3.60 33.41 1.95
C ALA A 45 3.87 32.11 1.17
N CYS A 46 2.93 31.16 1.16
CA CYS A 46 3.04 29.94 0.35
C CYS A 46 3.11 30.28 -1.14
N VAL A 47 2.28 31.21 -1.62
CA VAL A 47 2.30 31.66 -3.02
C VAL A 47 3.66 32.29 -3.38
N GLN A 48 4.29 33.05 -2.48
CA GLN A 48 5.65 33.57 -2.73
C GLN A 48 6.67 32.44 -2.94
N VAL A 49 6.54 31.32 -2.21
CA VAL A 49 7.40 30.15 -2.42
C VAL A 49 7.12 29.49 -3.78
N ILE A 50 5.85 29.34 -4.17
CA ILE A 50 5.47 28.80 -5.49
C ILE A 50 6.08 29.63 -6.62
N ARG A 51 6.09 30.96 -6.47
CA ARG A 51 6.70 31.88 -7.45
C ARG A 51 8.20 31.63 -7.69
N CYS A 52 8.89 30.96 -6.77
CA CYS A 52 10.28 30.59 -6.96
C CYS A 52 10.47 29.44 -7.97
N GLY A 53 9.39 28.77 -8.41
CA GLY A 53 9.38 27.93 -9.61
C GLY A 53 9.97 26.52 -9.47
N PHE A 54 10.12 26.03 -8.24
CA PHE A 54 10.67 24.68 -7.97
C PHE A 54 9.59 23.66 -7.55
N GLY A 55 8.31 23.99 -7.71
CA GLY A 55 7.18 23.05 -7.59
C GLY A 55 6.62 22.82 -6.19
N MET A 56 7.01 23.63 -5.19
CA MET A 56 6.57 23.53 -3.79
C MET A 56 5.88 24.81 -3.31
N PRO A 57 5.07 24.76 -2.23
CA PRO A 57 4.65 23.56 -1.49
C PRO A 57 3.53 22.77 -2.17
N ALA A 58 3.43 21.49 -1.84
CA ALA A 58 2.24 20.68 -2.11
C ALA A 58 1.15 21.00 -1.09
N PHE A 59 -0.12 21.09 -1.50
CA PHE A 59 -1.24 21.34 -0.59
C PHE A 59 -2.04 20.06 -0.32
N ASN A 60 -2.22 19.72 0.96
CA ASN A 60 -3.10 18.65 1.40
C ASN A 60 -4.35 19.28 2.05
N ASN A 61 -5.54 18.94 1.57
CA ASN A 61 -6.79 19.51 2.07
C ASN A 61 -7.30 18.74 3.31
N ASP A 62 -7.38 19.42 4.44
CA ASP A 62 -7.81 18.87 5.73
C ASP A 62 -9.30 18.46 5.71
N GLU A 63 -10.17 19.19 4.99
CA GLU A 63 -11.60 18.86 4.87
C GLU A 63 -11.88 17.55 4.11
N ILE A 64 -10.92 17.06 3.33
CA ILE A 64 -11.01 15.78 2.62
C ILE A 64 -10.25 14.69 3.38
N VAL A 65 -9.03 14.98 3.82
CA VAL A 65 -8.14 13.98 4.41
C VAL A 65 -8.64 13.52 5.78
N ILE A 66 -9.02 14.46 6.66
CA ILE A 66 -9.42 14.12 8.04
C ILE A 66 -10.69 13.26 8.07
N PRO A 67 -11.78 13.58 7.33
CA PRO A 67 -12.97 12.72 7.34
C PRO A 67 -12.72 11.33 6.78
N GLU A 68 -11.85 11.18 5.78
CA GLU A 68 -11.49 9.86 5.25
C GLU A 68 -10.67 9.05 6.26
N PHE A 69 -9.77 9.68 7.03
CA PHE A 69 -9.10 9.00 8.15
C PHE A 69 -10.07 8.52 9.22
N ILE A 70 -11.01 9.37 9.64
CA ILE A 70 -12.02 8.99 10.63
C ILE A 70 -12.87 7.82 10.11
N LYS A 71 -13.22 7.83 8.82
CA LYS A 71 -13.96 6.74 8.17
C LYS A 71 -13.18 5.43 8.06
N LEU A 72 -11.85 5.51 7.98
CA LEU A 72 -10.96 4.35 8.09
C LEU A 72 -10.84 3.82 9.52
N GLY A 73 -11.32 4.57 10.52
CA GLY A 73 -11.30 4.18 11.92
C GLY A 73 -10.16 4.80 12.73
N ILE A 74 -9.45 5.81 12.21
CA ILE A 74 -8.48 6.58 13.01
C ILE A 74 -9.23 7.40 14.06
N GLU A 75 -8.69 7.45 15.27
CA GLU A 75 -9.19 8.36 16.30
C GLU A 75 -9.08 9.82 15.83
N PRO A 76 -10.10 10.67 16.04
CA PRO A 76 -10.07 12.05 15.54
C PRO A 76 -8.83 12.84 15.94
N GLN A 77 -8.32 12.63 17.16
CA GLN A 77 -7.12 13.29 17.68
C GLN A 77 -5.87 12.97 16.86
N ASP A 78 -5.74 11.71 16.44
CA ASP A 78 -4.64 11.26 15.59
C ASP A 78 -4.85 11.71 14.14
N ALA A 79 -6.10 11.71 13.67
CA ALA A 79 -6.44 12.19 12.33
C ALA A 79 -6.11 13.68 12.16
N TYR A 80 -6.25 14.51 13.21
CA TYR A 80 -5.86 15.92 13.17
C TYR A 80 -4.34 16.14 13.13
N ASP A 81 -3.54 15.15 13.51
CA ASP A 81 -2.08 15.21 13.59
C ASP A 81 -1.38 14.45 12.44
N TYR A 82 -2.08 14.30 11.31
CA TYR A 82 -1.51 13.67 10.14
C TYR A 82 -0.41 14.53 9.50
N ALA A 83 0.52 13.86 8.82
CA ALA A 83 1.56 14.44 8.01
C ALA A 83 1.55 13.82 6.60
N ALA A 84 2.10 14.54 5.62
CA ALA A 84 2.36 13.97 4.30
C ALA A 84 3.64 13.12 4.35
N ILE A 85 3.62 11.97 3.68
CA ILE A 85 4.75 11.05 3.54
C ILE A 85 5.07 10.92 2.06
N GLY A 86 6.35 11.13 1.70
CA GLY A 86 6.81 10.90 0.34
C GLY A 86 6.21 11.89 -0.66
N CYS A 87 5.40 11.38 -1.60
CA CYS A 87 4.90 12.17 -2.72
C CYS A 87 3.61 12.91 -2.35
N ILE A 88 2.56 12.17 -2.00
CA ILE A 88 1.21 12.70 -1.73
C ILE A 88 0.47 11.94 -0.64
N GLU A 89 1.04 10.83 -0.16
CA GLU A 89 0.46 9.98 0.85
C GLU A 89 0.34 10.73 2.17
N THR A 90 -0.67 10.40 2.94
CA THR A 90 -0.89 11.00 4.26
C THR A 90 -0.95 9.88 5.29
N ALA A 91 -0.31 10.11 6.43
CA ALA A 91 -0.33 9.18 7.55
C ALA A 91 -0.11 9.90 8.87
N VAL A 92 -0.35 9.21 9.96
CA VAL A 92 -0.12 9.71 11.32
C VAL A 92 1.30 9.36 11.75
N GLY A 93 2.10 10.38 12.01
CA GLY A 93 3.50 10.21 12.43
C GLY A 93 3.61 9.37 13.70
N GLY A 94 4.56 8.43 13.73
CA GLY A 94 4.83 7.61 14.90
C GLY A 94 3.75 6.59 15.29
N LYS A 95 2.59 6.53 14.61
CA LYS A 95 1.49 5.60 14.98
C LYS A 95 1.14 4.60 13.89
N TRP A 96 1.69 4.79 12.70
CA TRP A 96 1.35 4.01 11.51
C TRP A 96 2.41 2.95 11.23
N GLY A 97 1.98 1.69 11.03
CA GLY A 97 2.86 0.53 10.83
C GLY A 97 3.57 0.47 9.47
N TYR A 98 3.24 1.39 8.57
CA TYR A 98 3.82 1.56 7.25
C TYR A 98 4.25 0.23 6.57
N ARG A 99 3.26 -0.65 6.30
CA ARG A 99 3.46 -1.77 5.38
C ARG A 99 3.44 -1.20 3.96
N CYS A 100 4.56 -1.38 3.27
CA CYS A 100 4.98 -0.56 2.14
C CYS A 100 3.85 -0.24 1.16
N THR A 101 3.56 1.06 1.02
CA THR A 101 2.85 1.64 -0.12
C THR A 101 3.51 1.19 -1.43
N GLY A 102 2.78 0.44 -2.26
CA GLY A 102 3.19 0.18 -3.65
C GLY A 102 4.37 -0.79 -3.81
N MET A 103 4.29 -2.00 -3.22
CA MET A 103 5.21 -3.08 -3.63
C MET A 103 4.94 -3.55 -5.07
N SER A 104 3.75 -3.27 -5.60
CA SER A 104 3.42 -3.48 -7.01
C SER A 104 2.69 -2.27 -7.60
N PHE A 105 2.96 -1.99 -8.88
CA PHE A 105 2.34 -0.92 -9.66
C PHE A 105 1.72 -1.50 -10.91
N ILE A 106 0.45 -1.18 -11.18
CA ILE A 106 -0.25 -1.61 -12.40
C ILE A 106 -0.34 -0.43 -13.37
N ASN A 107 0.15 -0.63 -14.59
CA ASN A 107 -0.03 0.30 -15.69
C ASN A 107 -1.32 -0.05 -16.47
N PHE A 108 -2.40 0.67 -16.17
CA PHE A 108 -3.70 0.45 -16.79
C PHE A 108 -3.73 0.63 -18.31
N ALA A 109 -2.93 1.55 -18.86
CA ALA A 109 -2.84 1.74 -20.30
C ALA A 109 -2.21 0.52 -20.99
N ARG A 110 -1.19 -0.07 -20.37
CA ARG A 110 -0.58 -1.30 -20.87
C ARG A 110 -1.54 -2.49 -20.79
N VAL A 111 -2.31 -2.61 -19.70
CA VAL A 111 -3.36 -3.63 -19.57
C VAL A 111 -4.44 -3.44 -20.64
N MET A 112 -4.82 -2.20 -20.96
CA MET A 112 -5.75 -1.91 -22.05
C MET A 112 -5.19 -2.38 -23.40
N LEU A 113 -3.94 -2.06 -23.73
CA LEU A 113 -3.31 -2.51 -24.98
C LEU A 113 -3.27 -4.04 -25.09
N ALA A 114 -2.95 -4.73 -24.00
CA ALA A 114 -3.01 -6.19 -23.97
C ALA A 114 -4.44 -6.70 -24.16
N THR A 115 -5.43 -6.05 -23.54
CA THR A 115 -6.85 -6.38 -23.71
C THR A 115 -7.29 -6.24 -25.17
N LEU A 116 -6.81 -5.22 -25.88
CA LEU A 116 -7.19 -5.04 -27.29
C LEU A 116 -6.64 -6.16 -28.20
N GLU A 117 -5.58 -6.85 -27.77
CA GLU A 117 -4.91 -7.89 -28.57
C GLU A 117 -4.98 -9.27 -27.91
N GLY A 118 -6.15 -9.66 -27.41
CA GLY A 118 -6.35 -11.03 -26.96
C GLY A 118 -5.62 -11.39 -25.65
N GLY A 119 -5.23 -10.38 -24.85
CA GLY A 119 -4.43 -10.54 -23.63
C GLY A 119 -2.93 -10.59 -23.89
N ARG A 120 -2.49 -10.34 -25.13
CA ARG A 120 -1.08 -10.37 -25.53
C ARG A 120 -0.41 -9.03 -25.25
N ASP A 121 0.62 -9.04 -24.42
CA ASP A 121 1.42 -7.86 -24.18
C ASP A 121 2.27 -7.51 -25.40
N ALA A 122 2.19 -6.26 -25.86
CA ALA A 122 2.83 -5.82 -27.09
C ALA A 122 4.37 -5.83 -27.02
N THR A 123 4.96 -5.71 -25.84
CA THR A 123 6.42 -5.65 -25.66
C THR A 123 7.03 -7.04 -25.46
N SER A 124 6.47 -7.85 -24.56
CA SER A 124 7.00 -9.18 -24.23
C SER A 124 6.47 -10.28 -25.16
N GLY A 125 5.36 -10.04 -25.85
CA GLY A 125 4.67 -11.02 -26.67
C GLY A 125 3.95 -12.12 -25.88
N GLN A 126 4.03 -12.09 -24.54
CA GLN A 126 3.41 -13.09 -23.67
C GLN A 126 1.93 -12.81 -23.45
N VAL A 127 1.17 -13.89 -23.19
CA VAL A 127 -0.25 -13.83 -22.84
C VAL A 127 -0.40 -14.34 -21.42
N PHE A 128 -0.78 -13.47 -20.50
CA PHE A 128 -0.95 -13.83 -19.09
C PHE A 128 -2.37 -14.29 -18.79
N LEU A 129 -3.35 -13.60 -19.36
CA LEU A 129 -4.76 -13.99 -19.30
C LEU A 129 -5.31 -13.98 -20.73
N PRO A 130 -5.52 -15.17 -21.34
CA PRO A 130 -6.08 -15.24 -22.67
C PRO A 130 -7.54 -14.77 -22.70
N GLN A 131 -7.93 -14.22 -23.83
CA GLN A 131 -9.31 -13.82 -24.10
C GLN A 131 -9.69 -14.10 -25.55
N GLU A 132 -10.98 -14.21 -25.79
CA GLU A 132 -11.51 -14.53 -27.11
C GLU A 132 -11.40 -13.33 -28.06
N HIS A 133 -11.78 -12.14 -27.58
CA HIS A 133 -11.84 -10.94 -28.38
C HIS A 133 -10.46 -10.30 -28.59
N ALA A 134 -10.19 -9.89 -29.84
CA ALA A 134 -8.99 -9.16 -30.22
C ALA A 134 -9.30 -8.28 -31.44
N LEU A 135 -8.68 -7.09 -31.50
CA LEU A 135 -8.77 -6.20 -32.64
C LEU A 135 -8.21 -6.86 -33.90
N SER A 136 -7.12 -7.62 -33.79
CA SER A 136 -6.57 -8.41 -34.90
C SER A 136 -7.53 -9.44 -35.49
N LYS A 137 -8.52 -9.90 -34.71
CA LYS A 137 -9.58 -10.80 -35.16
C LYS A 137 -10.83 -10.06 -35.65
N GLY A 138 -10.94 -8.75 -35.38
CA GLY A 138 -12.11 -7.95 -35.74
C GLY A 138 -13.42 -8.42 -35.10
N ASN A 139 -13.37 -9.07 -33.93
CA ASN A 139 -14.51 -9.74 -33.30
C ASN A 139 -15.11 -9.01 -32.10
N PHE A 140 -14.85 -7.71 -31.96
CA PHE A 140 -15.58 -6.84 -31.03
C PHE A 140 -16.84 -6.30 -31.70
N ALA A 141 -18.01 -6.50 -31.08
CA ALA A 141 -19.28 -5.99 -31.59
C ALA A 141 -19.54 -4.53 -31.17
N ASN A 142 -19.04 -4.13 -30.00
CA ASN A 142 -19.20 -2.77 -29.47
C ASN A 142 -18.11 -2.43 -28.45
N PHE A 143 -18.08 -1.15 -28.03
CA PHE A 143 -17.10 -0.65 -27.06
C PHE A 143 -17.33 -1.19 -25.64
N ASP A 144 -18.57 -1.52 -25.27
CA ASP A 144 -18.87 -2.06 -23.93
C ASP A 144 -18.22 -3.42 -23.71
N GLN A 145 -18.11 -4.26 -24.76
CA GLN A 145 -17.36 -5.52 -24.70
C GLN A 145 -15.87 -5.29 -24.43
N VAL A 146 -15.28 -4.24 -25.00
CA VAL A 146 -13.88 -3.86 -24.75
C VAL A 146 -13.70 -3.49 -23.27
N LEU A 147 -14.61 -2.68 -22.72
CA LEU A 147 -14.57 -2.29 -21.31
C LEU A 147 -14.78 -3.49 -20.37
N ALA A 148 -15.66 -4.42 -20.72
CA ALA A 148 -15.90 -5.64 -19.95
C ALA A 148 -14.66 -6.55 -19.93
N ASP A 149 -14.00 -6.74 -21.08
CA ASP A 149 -12.77 -7.51 -21.16
C ASP A 149 -11.63 -6.82 -20.40
N TRP A 150 -11.57 -5.49 -20.44
CA TRP A 150 -10.57 -4.72 -19.72
C TRP A 150 -10.78 -4.79 -18.20
N ASP A 151 -12.02 -4.72 -17.70
CA ASP A 151 -12.33 -4.93 -16.28
C ASP A 151 -11.90 -6.34 -15.83
N ARG A 152 -12.14 -7.37 -16.67
CA ARG A 152 -11.71 -8.74 -16.40
C ARG A 152 -10.18 -8.86 -16.31
N GLN A 153 -9.46 -8.22 -17.23
CA GLN A 153 -8.00 -8.15 -17.22
C GLN A 153 -7.47 -7.43 -15.97
N ILE A 154 -8.04 -6.27 -15.63
CA ILE A 154 -7.68 -5.52 -14.42
C ILE A 154 -7.87 -6.39 -13.17
N ARG A 155 -9.02 -7.04 -13.01
CA ARG A 155 -9.29 -7.91 -11.84
C ARG A 155 -8.28 -9.05 -11.72
N TYR A 156 -7.88 -9.64 -12.83
CA TYR A 156 -6.86 -10.67 -12.85
C TYR A 156 -5.51 -10.14 -12.37
N TYR A 157 -5.02 -9.03 -12.93
CA TYR A 157 -3.74 -8.43 -12.52
C TYR A 157 -3.78 -7.95 -11.07
N THR A 158 -4.88 -7.34 -10.61
CA THR A 158 -5.07 -6.96 -9.21
C THR A 158 -4.99 -8.17 -8.28
N ARG A 159 -5.62 -9.30 -8.63
CA ARG A 159 -5.51 -10.52 -7.81
C ARG A 159 -4.08 -11.05 -7.77
N LYS A 160 -3.37 -11.03 -8.90
CA LYS A 160 -1.94 -11.43 -8.95
C LYS A 160 -1.03 -10.51 -8.15
N SER A 161 -1.30 -9.20 -8.16
CA SER A 161 -0.59 -8.26 -7.30
C SER A 161 -0.81 -8.57 -5.82
N ILE A 162 -2.04 -8.86 -5.40
CA ILE A 162 -2.32 -9.25 -4.00
C ILE A 162 -1.58 -10.54 -3.61
N GLU A 163 -1.55 -11.56 -4.49
CA GLU A 163 -0.80 -12.79 -4.25
C GLU A 163 0.70 -12.51 -4.05
N ILE A 164 1.30 -11.66 -4.89
CA ILE A 164 2.71 -11.27 -4.80
C ILE A 164 2.97 -10.49 -3.52
N GLU A 165 2.14 -9.48 -3.24
CA GLU A 165 2.28 -8.63 -2.06
C GLU A 165 2.19 -9.43 -0.77
N TYR A 166 1.30 -10.42 -0.71
CA TYR A 166 1.18 -11.32 0.44
C TYR A 166 2.47 -12.11 0.70
N VAL A 167 3.09 -12.66 -0.36
CA VAL A 167 4.34 -13.41 -0.25
C VAL A 167 5.48 -12.49 0.22
N VAL A 168 5.58 -11.29 -0.34
CA VAL A 168 6.60 -10.32 0.05
C VAL A 168 6.41 -9.87 1.50
N ASP A 169 5.18 -9.57 1.92
CA ASP A 169 4.88 -9.13 3.30
C ASP A 169 5.23 -10.24 4.31
N THR A 170 4.89 -11.50 4.00
CA THR A 170 5.26 -12.66 4.83
C THR A 170 6.78 -12.77 4.98
N MET A 171 7.53 -12.59 3.89
CA MET A 171 9.00 -12.64 3.93
C MET A 171 9.60 -11.48 4.71
N LEU A 172 9.03 -10.27 4.60
CA LEU A 172 9.48 -9.11 5.37
C LEU A 172 9.19 -9.28 6.86
N GLU A 173 8.03 -9.82 7.21
CA GLU A 173 7.65 -10.10 8.60
C GLU A 173 8.65 -11.05 9.30
N GLU A 174 9.15 -12.05 8.58
CA GLU A 174 10.08 -13.06 9.12
C GLU A 174 11.55 -12.62 9.08
N ASN A 175 11.95 -11.83 8.08
CA ASN A 175 13.37 -11.56 7.82
C ASN A 175 13.81 -10.12 8.10
N VAL A 176 12.90 -9.14 8.12
CA VAL A 176 13.23 -7.71 8.17
C VAL A 176 12.42 -7.01 9.26
N HIS A 177 12.94 -7.07 10.48
CA HIS A 177 12.22 -6.61 11.67
C HIS A 177 12.26 -5.09 11.89
N ASP A 178 13.01 -4.31 11.10
CA ASP A 178 13.10 -2.84 11.18
C ASP A 178 13.12 -2.30 12.62
N ILE A 179 14.12 -2.74 13.41
CA ILE A 179 14.15 -2.54 14.86
C ILE A 179 14.14 -1.03 15.22
N LEU A 180 14.91 -0.21 14.51
CA LEU A 180 14.95 1.23 14.75
C LEU A 180 13.60 1.89 14.49
N CYS A 181 12.95 1.56 13.37
CA CYS A 181 11.62 2.08 13.06
C CYS A 181 10.59 1.62 14.09
N SER A 182 10.65 0.35 14.49
CA SER A 182 9.76 -0.23 15.50
C SER A 182 9.91 0.43 16.87
N ALA A 183 11.11 0.92 17.21
CA ALA A 183 11.33 1.65 18.46
C ALA A 183 10.75 3.08 18.46
N LEU A 184 10.47 3.64 17.28
CA LEU A 184 9.93 5.00 17.08
C LEU A 184 8.44 5.01 16.76
N VAL A 185 7.78 3.84 16.79
CA VAL A 185 6.36 3.69 16.50
C VAL A 185 5.63 3.18 17.73
N ASP A 186 4.55 3.90 18.07
CA ASP A 186 3.65 3.60 19.18
C ASP A 186 3.14 2.15 19.13
N ASP A 187 2.90 1.59 20.30
CA ASP A 187 2.46 0.22 20.57
C ASP A 187 3.43 -0.91 20.19
N CYS A 188 4.45 -0.69 19.34
CA CYS A 188 5.35 -1.78 18.90
C CYS A 188 6.12 -2.41 20.07
N ILE A 189 6.67 -1.58 20.96
CA ILE A 189 7.41 -2.03 22.15
C ILE A 189 6.47 -2.73 23.14
N GLU A 190 5.32 -2.13 23.44
CA GLU A 190 4.35 -2.66 24.40
C GLU A 190 3.76 -4.00 23.95
N ARG A 191 3.52 -4.14 22.64
CA ARG A 191 3.02 -5.39 22.04
C ARG A 191 4.12 -6.41 21.78
N ALA A 192 5.39 -6.06 22.01
CA ALA A 192 6.57 -6.88 21.72
C ALA A 192 6.56 -7.42 20.28
N LYS A 193 6.17 -6.58 19.32
CA LYS A 193 6.07 -6.90 17.89
C LYS A 193 6.77 -5.83 17.08
N SER A 194 7.47 -6.23 16.03
CA SER A 194 8.01 -5.26 15.08
C SER A 194 6.89 -4.53 14.34
N ILE A 195 7.25 -3.42 13.71
CA ILE A 195 6.35 -2.66 12.85
C ILE A 195 5.77 -3.54 11.72
N LYS A 196 6.57 -4.47 11.18
CA LYS A 196 6.16 -5.43 10.12
C LYS A 196 5.30 -6.60 10.64
N GLN A 197 5.34 -6.88 11.93
CA GLN A 197 4.48 -7.88 12.60
C GLN A 197 3.14 -7.30 13.07
N GLY A 198 2.83 -6.06 12.67
CA GLY A 198 1.62 -5.35 13.08
C GLY A 198 1.68 -4.83 14.52
N GLY A 199 2.87 -4.42 14.97
CA GLY A 199 3.08 -3.80 16.28
C GLY A 199 2.47 -2.41 16.41
N ALA A 200 2.26 -1.70 15.31
CA ALA A 200 1.79 -0.31 15.34
C ALA A 200 0.33 -0.15 15.81
N LYS A 201 0.01 1.03 16.32
CA LYS A 201 -1.38 1.42 16.68
C LYS A 201 -2.33 1.28 15.48
N TYR A 202 -1.93 1.84 14.33
CA TYR A 202 -2.63 1.70 13.06
C TYR A 202 -1.80 0.87 12.08
N ASP A 203 -2.19 -0.38 11.89
CA ASP A 203 -1.54 -1.30 10.96
C ASP A 203 -2.42 -1.53 9.73
N TRP A 204 -2.04 -0.91 8.62
CA TRP A 204 -2.72 -1.04 7.33
C TRP A 204 -1.75 -1.30 6.21
N VAL A 205 -2.17 -2.18 5.32
CA VAL A 205 -1.54 -2.38 4.01
C VAL A 205 -2.09 -1.32 3.08
N SER A 206 -1.23 -0.42 2.60
CA SER A 206 -1.64 0.54 1.58
C SER A 206 -1.97 -0.18 0.29
N GLY A 207 -3.08 0.18 -0.35
CA GLY A 207 -3.48 -0.38 -1.63
C GLY A 207 -2.53 -0.04 -2.78
N LEU A 208 -2.66 -0.81 -3.87
CA LEU A 208 -1.98 -0.59 -5.15
C LEU A 208 -2.15 0.85 -5.64
N GLN A 209 -1.02 1.53 -5.82
CA GLN A 209 -0.94 2.82 -6.49
C GLN A 209 -0.77 2.55 -8.00
N GLY A 210 -1.77 2.90 -8.80
CA GLY A 210 -1.76 2.74 -10.25
C GLY A 210 -2.84 3.63 -10.86
N GLY A 211 -2.56 4.23 -12.01
CA GLY A 211 -3.25 5.36 -12.65
C GLY A 211 -4.72 5.61 -12.30
N TYR A 212 -5.02 6.84 -11.87
CA TYR A 212 -6.33 7.38 -11.49
C TYR A 212 -7.57 6.70 -12.12
N ARG A 213 -8.16 5.76 -11.37
CA ARG A 213 -9.59 5.62 -11.00
C ARG A 213 -9.80 4.22 -10.42
N GLN A 214 -9.65 4.05 -9.11
CA GLN A 214 -10.12 2.86 -8.42
C GLN A 214 -11.66 2.78 -8.55
N PRO A 215 -12.25 1.70 -9.10
CA PRO A 215 -13.66 1.40 -8.85
C PRO A 215 -13.81 1.21 -7.34
N ARG A 216 -14.81 1.85 -6.72
CA ARG A 216 -15.11 1.73 -5.29
C ARG A 216 -15.21 0.25 -4.86
N GLN A 217 -14.11 -0.32 -4.40
CA GLN A 217 -14.04 -1.67 -3.81
C GLN A 217 -13.32 -1.58 -2.47
N GLN A 218 -13.85 -0.76 -1.56
CA GLN A 218 -13.73 -1.03 -0.12
C GLN A 218 -15.10 -1.58 0.30
N PRO A 219 -15.22 -2.84 0.77
CA PRO A 219 -16.48 -3.32 1.31
C PRO A 219 -16.88 -2.44 2.50
N ARG A 220 -18.08 -1.86 2.42
CA ARG A 220 -18.69 -1.14 3.55
C ARG A 220 -19.02 -2.16 4.63
N GLY A 221 -18.29 -2.10 5.75
CA GLY A 221 -18.73 -2.61 7.03
C GLY A 221 -18.57 -4.12 7.26
N GLY A 222 -17.79 -4.44 8.30
CA GLY A 222 -18.29 -5.30 9.38
C GLY A 222 -18.63 -6.74 9.05
N GLU A 223 -17.70 -7.50 8.45
CA GLU A 223 -17.65 -8.94 8.71
C GLU A 223 -16.34 -9.27 9.42
N LYS A 224 -16.46 -9.68 10.68
CA LYS A 224 -15.37 -10.25 11.46
C LYS A 224 -14.97 -11.59 10.85
N THR A 225 -14.19 -11.60 9.78
CA THR A 225 -13.38 -12.78 9.43
C THR A 225 -12.17 -12.80 10.36
N GLY A 226 -12.42 -13.32 11.56
CA GLY A 226 -11.35 -13.72 12.47
C GLY A 226 -10.60 -14.91 11.88
N LEU A 227 -9.61 -14.65 11.02
CA LEU A 227 -8.48 -15.57 10.92
C LEU A 227 -7.62 -15.36 12.17
N ARG A 228 -7.98 -16.08 13.23
CA ARG A 228 -7.05 -16.34 14.33
C ARG A 228 -5.83 -17.02 13.72
N SER A 229 -4.65 -16.46 13.96
CA SER A 229 -3.36 -17.11 13.78
C SER A 229 -3.28 -18.35 14.67
N GLY A 230 -3.89 -19.45 14.23
CA GLY A 230 -3.75 -20.77 14.82
C GLY A 230 -2.48 -21.40 14.27
N ARG A 231 -1.47 -21.55 15.12
CA ARG A 231 -0.24 -22.30 14.83
C ARG A 231 -0.60 -23.71 14.33
N HIS A 232 -0.38 -24.01 13.06
CA HIS A 232 -0.13 -25.37 12.63
C HIS A 232 1.38 -25.57 12.50
N ARG A 233 2.00 -26.00 13.60
CA ARG A 233 3.23 -26.79 13.51
C ARG A 233 2.85 -28.22 13.13
N PRO A 234 3.60 -28.91 12.25
CA PRO A 234 3.49 -30.36 12.13
C PRO A 234 4.03 -30.96 13.43
N ALA A 235 3.14 -31.57 14.22
CA ALA A 235 3.53 -32.31 15.41
C ALA A 235 4.15 -33.65 14.99
N GLY A 236 5.23 -34.02 15.68
CA GLY A 236 6.11 -35.11 15.35
C GLY A 236 5.51 -36.50 15.53
N ALA A 237 6.23 -37.45 14.93
CA ALA A 237 6.14 -38.86 15.20
C ALA A 237 6.40 -39.17 16.69
N GLY A 238 5.65 -40.13 17.24
CA GLY A 238 5.85 -40.67 18.58
C GLY A 238 4.79 -41.71 18.98
N GLU A 239 5.12 -42.98 18.68
CA GLU A 239 4.80 -44.22 19.40
C GLU A 239 3.34 -44.71 19.60
N GLY A 240 3.11 -45.98 19.19
CA GLY A 240 2.20 -46.89 19.90
C GLY A 240 1.39 -47.84 19.02
N ALA A 241 1.65 -49.15 19.18
CA ALA A 241 0.99 -50.32 18.56
C ALA A 241 1.30 -50.55 17.06
N GLY A 242 1.79 -51.69 16.59
CA GLY A 242 1.98 -53.01 17.16
C GLY A 242 1.90 -53.99 15.98
N GLY A 243 2.99 -54.65 15.61
CA GLY A 243 2.97 -55.59 14.48
C GLY A 243 4.35 -55.99 13.99
N ARG A 244 4.73 -57.22 14.32
CA ARG A 244 6.00 -57.90 14.03
C ARG A 244 6.27 -58.06 12.53
N PHE A 245 7.52 -57.92 12.07
CA PHE A 245 8.38 -59.04 11.56
C PHE A 245 9.65 -58.55 10.81
N ARG A 246 10.80 -59.03 11.31
CA ARG A 246 12.08 -59.44 10.66
C ARG A 246 12.90 -58.50 9.76
N ARG A 247 14.18 -58.39 10.15
CA ARG A 247 15.36 -57.97 9.36
C ARG A 247 15.93 -59.14 8.55
N SER A 248 16.44 -58.83 7.35
CA SER A 248 17.55 -59.48 6.59
C SER A 248 17.42 -58.98 5.13
N ASP A 249 18.39 -58.56 4.33
CA ASP A 249 19.86 -58.58 4.27
C ASP A 249 20.25 -57.60 3.12
N PRO A 250 21.46 -57.02 3.04
CA PRO A 250 21.83 -56.03 2.02
C PRO A 250 22.56 -56.70 0.85
N ARG A 251 22.13 -56.43 -0.39
CA ARG A 251 22.90 -56.53 -1.65
C ARG A 251 21.94 -56.36 -2.84
N ALA A 252 22.14 -55.34 -3.67
CA ALA A 252 22.32 -55.49 -5.12
C ALA A 252 22.15 -54.13 -5.85
N ALA A 253 23.23 -53.75 -6.54
CA ALA A 253 23.28 -53.14 -7.87
C ALA A 253 22.55 -51.81 -8.14
N ALA A 254 23.36 -50.77 -8.32
CA ALA A 254 23.17 -49.74 -9.35
C ALA A 254 23.54 -50.31 -10.74
N PRO A 255 23.47 -49.53 -11.85
CA PRO A 255 22.36 -48.75 -12.41
C PRO A 255 22.11 -49.12 -13.90
N ALA A 256 21.09 -48.55 -14.55
CA ALA A 256 21.04 -48.49 -16.01
C ALA A 256 20.25 -47.26 -16.52
N VAL A 257 20.99 -46.41 -17.25
CA VAL A 257 20.64 -45.40 -18.27
C VAL A 257 19.79 -44.19 -17.84
#